data_AF-A0A0A1ZS41-F1
#
_entry.id   AF-A0A0A1ZS41-F1
#
_cell.length_a   1.000
_cell.length_b   1.000
_cell.length_c   1.000
_cell.angle_alpha   90.00
_cell.angle_beta   90.00
_cell.angle_gamma   90.00
#
_symmetry.space_group_name_H-M   'P 1'
#
loop_
_entity.id
_entity.type
_entity.pdbx_description
1 polymer ?
#
loop_
_entity_poly.entity_id
_entity_poly.type
_entity_poly.pdbx_seq_one_letter_code
_entity_poly.pdbx_strand_id
1 'polypeptide(L)'
;MKRIKQLSQIFLMFFVLTSCKTSINKESPEINSEESTKENEISESTRMEIKFSCGEDGISKYLDDGWIILKEYSQEKICTWKSVPSTKDCDMEKDKGCKITKPDKIGEEKIYLLEK
;
A
#
# COMPACT_ATOMS: atom_id res chain seq x y z
N MET A 1 36.54 19.39 44.63
CA MET A 1 36.31 19.18 43.18
C MET A 1 35.95 17.71 42.94
N LYS A 2 34.94 17.46 42.09
CA LYS A 2 34.54 16.16 41.49
C LYS A 2 33.80 15.13 42.38
N ARG A 3 32.53 15.40 42.69
CA ARG A 3 31.48 14.37 42.85
C ARG A 3 30.30 14.69 41.93
N ILE A 4 30.52 14.63 40.62
CA ILE A 4 29.46 14.77 39.59
C ILE A 4 29.81 13.80 38.48
N LYS A 5 29.69 12.49 38.73
CA LYS A 5 29.86 11.44 37.69
C LYS A 5 29.00 10.20 37.94
N GLN A 6 27.80 10.35 38.52
CA GLN A 6 26.87 9.22 38.67
C GLN A 6 25.44 9.49 38.22
N LEU A 7 25.12 10.71 37.74
CA LEU A 7 23.79 11.02 37.21
C LEU A 7 23.69 10.94 35.67
N SER A 8 24.80 10.71 34.98
CA SER A 8 24.84 10.70 33.50
C SER A 8 24.39 9.38 32.86
N GLN A 9 24.19 8.31 33.65
CA GLN A 9 23.99 6.96 33.10
C GLN A 9 22.53 6.46 33.14
N ILE A 10 21.59 7.28 33.63
CA ILE A 10 20.15 6.93 33.72
C ILE A 10 19.30 7.63 32.64
N PHE A 11 19.87 8.58 31.89
CA PHE A 11 19.14 9.30 30.85
C PHE A 11 19.05 8.59 29.49
N LEU A 12 19.64 7.39 29.35
CA LEU A 12 19.73 6.67 28.07
C LEU A 12 18.73 5.51 27.94
N MET A 13 17.75 5.40 28.84
CA MET A 13 16.73 4.33 28.82
C MET A 13 15.30 4.82 28.45
N PHE A 14 15.10 6.12 28.18
CA PHE A 14 13.76 6.67 27.92
C PHE A 14 13.43 6.96 26.44
N PHE A 15 14.35 6.74 25.50
CA PHE A 15 14.13 7.07 24.08
C PHE A 15 13.54 5.94 23.22
N VAL A 16 13.16 4.80 23.80
CA VAL A 16 12.73 3.62 23.00
C VAL A 16 11.20 3.47 22.89
N LEU A 17 10.40 4.40 23.44
CA LEU A 17 8.92 4.28 23.43
C LEU A 17 8.17 5.36 22.65
N THR A 18 8.82 6.13 21.78
CA THR A 18 8.09 6.86 20.73
C THR A 18 7.75 5.89 19.61
N SER A 19 6.79 5.00 19.88
CA SER A 19 6.10 4.18 18.89
C SER A 19 5.82 4.98 17.63
N CYS A 20 5.95 4.33 16.47
CA CYS A 20 5.38 4.79 15.21
C CYS A 20 3.88 5.11 15.40
N LYS A 21 3.54 6.37 15.71
CA LYS A 21 2.21 6.91 15.43
C LYS A 21 2.14 7.02 13.91
N THR A 22 1.43 6.09 13.27
CA THR A 22 0.84 6.40 11.97
C THR A 22 -0.20 7.49 12.23
N SER A 23 0.21 8.76 12.16
CA SER A 23 -0.75 9.82 11.88
C SER A 23 -1.17 9.59 10.44
N ILE A 24 -2.38 9.11 10.26
CA ILE A 24 -3.06 9.12 8.97
C ILE A 24 -3.21 10.60 8.62
N ASN A 25 -2.21 11.17 7.96
CA ASN A 25 -2.38 12.37 7.14
C ASN A 25 -3.17 11.92 5.91
N LYS A 26 -4.48 11.76 6.07
CA LYS A 26 -5.38 12.08 4.98
C LYS A 26 -5.52 13.59 5.03
N GLU A 27 -4.65 14.24 4.26
CA GLU A 27 -4.80 15.61 3.84
C GLU A 27 -6.09 15.71 3.02
N SER A 28 -7.22 15.89 3.70
CA SER A 28 -8.41 16.47 3.09
C SER A 28 -8.28 17.98 3.26
N PRO A 29 -8.39 18.79 2.19
CA PRO A 29 -8.33 20.24 2.34
C PRO A 29 -9.53 20.70 3.18
N GLU A 30 -9.23 21.33 4.31
CA GLU A 30 -10.16 22.18 5.06
C GLU A 30 -10.69 23.26 4.10
N ILE A 31 -11.96 23.15 3.70
CA ILE A 31 -12.71 24.28 3.19
C ILE A 31 -13.56 24.77 4.36
N ASN A 32 -13.25 25.99 4.79
CA ASN A 32 -13.89 26.71 5.88
C ASN A 32 -15.42 26.54 5.86
N SER A 33 -15.95 26.10 6.99
CA SER A 33 -17.37 26.07 7.29
C SER A 33 -17.88 27.50 7.51
N GLU A 34 -18.53 28.07 6.49
CA GLU A 34 -19.58 29.06 6.71
C GLU A 34 -20.93 28.35 6.69
N GLU A 35 -21.64 28.53 7.79
CA GLU A 35 -22.97 28.05 8.10
C GLU A 35 -23.99 28.38 7.01
N SER A 36 -24.62 27.35 6.44
CA SER A 36 -25.99 27.49 5.95
C SER A 36 -26.76 26.18 6.14
N THR A 37 -27.81 26.31 6.94
CA THR A 37 -28.74 25.26 7.36
C THR A 37 -29.55 24.79 6.16
N LYS A 38 -29.14 23.68 5.56
CA LYS A 38 -30.01 22.77 4.80
C LYS A 38 -29.58 21.37 5.16
N GLU A 39 -30.39 20.69 5.97
CA GLU A 39 -30.41 19.22 6.03
C GLU A 39 -30.81 18.71 4.64
N ASN A 40 -29.88 18.75 3.69
CA ASN A 40 -29.84 17.74 2.65
C ASN A 40 -29.33 16.51 3.37
N GLU A 41 -30.07 15.40 3.33
CA GLU A 41 -29.46 14.08 3.52
C GLU A 41 -28.38 13.96 2.45
N ILE A 42 -27.16 14.42 2.77
CA ILE A 42 -25.97 14.08 2.01
C ILE A 42 -25.81 12.60 2.32
N SER A 43 -26.46 11.73 1.53
CA SER A 43 -26.12 10.33 1.51
C SER A 43 -24.65 10.30 1.12
N GLU A 44 -23.78 10.09 2.10
CA GLU A 44 -22.35 10.10 1.91
C GLU A 44 -22.00 8.85 1.09
N SER A 45 -22.06 9.00 -0.25
CA SER A 45 -21.82 7.90 -1.18
C SER A 45 -20.41 7.38 -0.93
N THR A 46 -20.31 6.13 -0.50
CA THR A 46 -19.03 5.53 -0.13
C THR A 46 -18.31 5.15 -1.41
N ARG A 47 -17.04 5.57 -1.55
CA ARG A 47 -16.22 5.25 -2.72
C ARG A 47 -15.04 4.38 -2.34
N MET A 48 -14.71 3.43 -3.21
CA MET A 48 -13.52 2.61 -3.05
C MET A 48 -12.85 2.29 -4.38
N GLU A 49 -11.54 2.05 -4.35
CA GLU A 49 -10.78 1.53 -5.49
C GLU A 49 -10.39 0.08 -5.19
N ILE A 50 -10.67 -0.82 -6.13
CA ILE A 50 -10.25 -2.23 -6.06
C ILE A 50 -9.43 -2.61 -7.29
N LYS A 51 -8.50 -3.55 -7.11
CA LYS A 51 -7.57 -3.98 -8.15
C LYS A 51 -7.55 -5.48 -8.24
N PHE A 52 -7.64 -6.01 -9.45
CA PHE A 52 -7.46 -7.42 -9.74
C PHE A 52 -6.30 -7.58 -10.69
N SER A 53 -5.32 -8.38 -10.29
CA SER A 53 -4.10 -8.58 -11.06
C SER A 53 -4.09 -9.95 -11.70
N CYS A 54 -3.46 -10.06 -12.87
CA CYS A 54 -2.97 -11.35 -13.37
C CYS A 54 -4.06 -12.39 -13.63
N GLY A 55 -5.21 -11.95 -14.13
CA GLY A 55 -6.34 -12.81 -14.46
C GLY A 55 -7.21 -13.20 -13.27
N GLU A 56 -6.97 -12.62 -12.09
CA GLU A 56 -7.97 -12.65 -11.03
C GLU A 56 -9.22 -11.89 -11.49
N ASP A 57 -10.39 -12.50 -11.33
CA ASP A 57 -11.67 -11.86 -11.58
C ASP A 57 -12.54 -12.00 -10.34
N GLY A 58 -12.74 -10.89 -9.64
CA GLY A 58 -13.54 -10.82 -8.42
C GLY A 58 -14.49 -9.61 -8.39
N ILE A 59 -14.63 -8.89 -9.50
CA ILE A 59 -15.48 -7.69 -9.57
C ILE A 59 -16.95 -8.04 -9.35
N SER A 60 -17.38 -9.21 -9.82
CA SER A 60 -18.77 -9.68 -9.72
C SER A 60 -19.31 -9.65 -8.28
N LYS A 61 -18.49 -10.00 -7.28
CA LYS A 61 -18.89 -9.94 -5.86
C LYS A 61 -19.33 -8.53 -5.44
N TYR A 62 -18.64 -7.51 -5.93
CA TYR A 62 -18.96 -6.12 -5.59
C TYR A 62 -20.22 -5.65 -6.32
N LEU A 63 -20.38 -6.06 -7.58
CA LEU A 63 -21.59 -5.77 -8.35
C LEU A 63 -22.83 -6.42 -7.72
N ASP A 64 -22.70 -7.67 -7.27
CA ASP A 64 -23.76 -8.41 -6.56
C ASP A 64 -24.10 -7.77 -5.21
N ASP A 65 -23.09 -7.21 -4.51
CA ASP A 65 -23.26 -6.44 -3.27
C ASP A 65 -23.86 -5.03 -3.51
N GLY A 66 -24.16 -4.66 -4.76
CA GLY A 66 -24.81 -3.40 -5.12
C GLY A 66 -23.86 -2.21 -5.31
N TRP A 67 -22.57 -2.44 -5.53
CA TRP A 67 -21.62 -1.40 -5.91
C TRP A 67 -21.75 -1.05 -7.40
N ILE A 68 -21.56 0.22 -7.73
CA ILE A 68 -21.61 0.74 -9.10
C ILE A 68 -20.20 1.09 -9.57
N ILE A 69 -19.80 0.63 -10.76
CA ILE A 69 -18.52 1.02 -11.37
C ILE A 69 -18.63 2.43 -11.92
N LEU A 70 -17.82 3.35 -11.38
CA LEU A 70 -17.66 4.71 -11.90
C LEU A 70 -16.60 4.79 -12.99
N LYS A 71 -15.48 4.06 -12.82
CA LYS A 71 -14.37 4.02 -13.78
C LYS A 71 -13.70 2.65 -13.77
N GLU A 72 -13.29 2.21 -14.95
CA GLU A 72 -12.46 1.03 -15.17
C GLU A 72 -11.24 1.44 -16.01
N TYR A 73 -10.06 0.99 -15.60
CA TYR A 73 -8.84 1.11 -16.39
C TYR A 73 -7.92 -0.08 -16.13
N SER A 74 -7.00 -0.33 -17.06
CA SER A 74 -6.07 -1.44 -17.00
C SER A 74 -4.63 -0.95 -17.14
N GLN A 75 -3.71 -1.60 -16.44
CA GLN A 75 -2.28 -1.33 -16.55
C GLN A 75 -1.47 -2.63 -16.56
N GLU A 76 -0.28 -2.58 -17.16
CA GLU A 76 0.64 -3.72 -17.16
C GLU A 76 1.22 -3.96 -15.76
N LYS A 77 1.28 -5.23 -15.34
CA LYS A 77 1.83 -5.64 -14.04
C LYS A 77 2.59 -6.96 -14.13
N ILE A 78 3.64 -7.07 -13.33
CA ILE A 78 4.39 -8.32 -13.18
C ILE A 78 3.61 -9.28 -12.30
N CYS A 79 3.30 -10.46 -12.83
CA CYS A 79 2.51 -11.50 -12.16
C CYS A 79 3.36 -12.50 -11.41
N THR A 80 4.48 -12.89 -12.01
CA THR A 80 5.40 -13.83 -11.39
C THR A 80 6.83 -13.39 -11.62
N TRP A 81 7.69 -13.77 -10.67
CA TRP A 81 9.12 -13.58 -10.75
C TRP A 81 9.79 -14.94 -10.91
N LYS A 82 10.86 -15.02 -11.69
CA LYS A 82 11.69 -16.23 -11.81
C LYS A 82 13.15 -15.92 -11.50
N SER A 83 13.80 -16.90 -10.90
CA SER A 83 15.25 -16.91 -10.78
C SER A 83 15.89 -17.50 -12.03
N VAL A 84 16.90 -16.83 -12.57
CA VAL A 84 17.69 -17.27 -13.72
C VAL A 84 19.18 -17.11 -13.42
N PRO A 85 20.08 -17.78 -14.15
CA PRO A 85 21.51 -17.61 -13.90
C PRO A 85 21.98 -16.20 -14.29
N SER A 86 22.88 -15.64 -13.49
CA SER A 86 23.47 -14.31 -13.67
C SER A 86 24.35 -14.25 -14.92
N THR A 87 25.08 -15.33 -15.20
CA THR A 87 25.92 -15.51 -16.38
C THR A 87 25.68 -16.89 -17.00
N LYS A 88 26.12 -17.11 -18.24
CA LYS A 88 25.87 -18.36 -18.97
C LYS A 88 26.52 -19.59 -18.33
N ASP A 89 27.67 -19.41 -17.69
CA ASP A 89 28.51 -20.49 -17.18
C ASP A 89 28.32 -20.77 -15.68
N CYS A 90 27.25 -20.23 -15.11
CA CYS A 90 27.03 -20.21 -13.67
C CYS A 90 26.12 -21.36 -13.22
N ASP A 91 26.58 -22.16 -12.25
CA ASP A 91 25.80 -23.25 -11.66
C ASP A 91 24.91 -22.68 -10.54
N MET A 92 23.62 -22.59 -10.81
CA MET A 92 22.64 -22.00 -9.89
C MET A 92 22.57 -22.71 -8.53
N GLU A 93 22.96 -23.99 -8.43
CA GLU A 93 22.87 -24.75 -7.18
C GLU A 93 24.17 -24.75 -6.37
N LYS A 94 25.31 -24.52 -7.03
CA LYS A 94 26.64 -24.57 -6.38
C LYS A 94 27.25 -23.20 -6.16
N ASP A 95 27.03 -22.26 -7.07
CA ASP A 95 27.72 -20.98 -7.07
C ASP A 95 26.93 -19.90 -6.30
N LYS A 96 27.60 -19.25 -5.34
CA LYS A 96 27.00 -18.15 -4.57
C LYS A 96 26.82 -16.93 -5.46
N GLY A 97 25.68 -16.25 -5.33
CA GLY A 97 25.35 -15.07 -6.12
C GLY A 97 24.97 -15.37 -7.58
N CYS A 98 24.78 -16.64 -7.92
CA CYS A 98 24.46 -17.07 -9.27
C CYS A 98 23.03 -16.76 -9.73
N LYS A 99 22.07 -16.67 -8.79
CA LYS A 99 20.65 -16.48 -9.10
C LYS A 99 20.32 -14.98 -9.17
N ILE A 100 19.82 -14.52 -10.31
CA ILE A 100 19.17 -13.20 -10.45
C ILE A 100 17.68 -13.38 -10.62
N THR A 101 16.89 -12.47 -10.03
CA THR A 101 15.43 -12.49 -10.15
C THR A 101 15.00 -11.53 -11.25
N LYS A 102 14.18 -12.00 -12.19
CA LYS A 102 13.60 -11.17 -13.25
C LYS A 102 12.12 -11.47 -13.45
N PRO A 103 11.34 -10.56 -14.08
CA PRO A 103 9.96 -10.81 -14.41
C PRO A 103 9.84 -12.09 -15.25
N ASP A 104 8.92 -12.97 -14.84
CA ASP A 104 8.63 -14.21 -15.56
C ASP A 104 7.40 -14.03 -16.44
N LYS A 105 6.27 -13.72 -15.81
CA LYS A 105 5.01 -13.43 -16.50
C LYS A 105 4.60 -12.00 -16.23
N ILE A 106 4.28 -11.31 -17.31
CA ILE A 106 3.68 -9.99 -17.31
C ILE A 106 2.20 -10.19 -17.69
N GLY A 107 1.31 -9.52 -16.99
CA GLY A 107 -0.13 -9.57 -17.24
C GLY A 107 -0.77 -8.22 -16.99
N GLU A 108 -2.09 -8.21 -16.97
CA GLU A 108 -2.87 -6.99 -16.77
C GLU A 108 -3.36 -6.90 -15.32
N GLU A 109 -3.37 -5.69 -14.79
CA GLU A 109 -4.09 -5.32 -13.58
C GLU A 109 -5.27 -4.42 -13.97
N LYS A 110 -6.48 -4.89 -13.67
CA LYS A 110 -7.70 -4.10 -13.82
C LYS A 110 -7.98 -3.37 -12.53
N ILE A 111 -8.30 -2.09 -12.64
CA ILE A 111 -8.58 -1.20 -11.52
C ILE A 111 -9.97 -0.62 -11.71
N TYR A 112 -10.79 -0.74 -10.67
CA TYR A 112 -12.17 -0.26 -10.65
C TYR A 112 -12.35 0.76 -9.54
N LEU A 113 -12.91 1.91 -9.90
CA LEU A 113 -13.44 2.88 -8.93
C LEU A 113 -14.93 2.60 -8.76
N LEU A 114 -15.34 2.28 -7.53
CA LEU A 114 -16.70 1.91 -7.17
C LEU A 114 -17.37 2.96 -6.27
N GLU A 115 -18.69 3.03 -6.34
CA GLU A 115 -19.55 3.86 -5.49
C GLU A 115 -20.77 3.08 -5.00
N LYS A 116 -21.19 3.34 -3.75
CA LYS A 116 -22.39 2.77 -3.13
C LYS A 116 -23.03 3.76 -2.16
#